data_AF-A0A8T7K2F5-F1
#
_entry.id   AF-A0A8T7K2F5-F1
#
_cell.length_a   1.000
_cell.length_b   1.000
_cell.length_c   1.000
_cell.angle_alpha   90.00
_cell.angle_beta   90.00
_cell.angle_gamma   90.00
#
_symmetry.space_group_name_H-M   'P 1'
#
loop_
_entity.id
_entity.type
_entity.pdbx_description
1 polymer ?
#
loop_
_entity_poly.entity_id
_entity_poly.type
_entity_poly.pdbx_seq_one_letter_code
_entity_poly.pdbx_strand_id
1 'polypeptide(L)' 'MGVQVYWEDNEQTLLRYDFVGKWTWSDLYNALALGLKMEMLVTNRVDVLIDMR' A
#
# COMPACT_ATOMS: atom_id res chain seq x y z
N MET A 1 -9.26 0.21 12.28
CA MET A 1 -8.74 1.47 11.70
C MET A 1 -7.24 1.34 11.72
N GLY A 2 -6.61 1.40 10.55
CA GLY A 2 -5.25 0.94 10.31
C GLY A 2 -4.79 1.40 8.93
N VAL A 3 -3.62 0.94 8.49
CA VAL A 3 -3.10 1.21 7.14
C VAL A 3 -3.56 0.09 6.20
N GLN A 4 -4.32 0.43 5.16
CA GLN A 4 -4.73 -0.50 4.12
C GLN A 4 -3.80 -0.36 2.92
N VAL A 5 -3.51 -1.45 2.22
CA VAL A 5 -2.72 -1.45 0.99
C VAL A 5 -3.38 -2.33 -0.07
N TYR A 6 -3.53 -1.79 -1.27
CA TYR A 6 -4.17 -2.47 -2.39
C TYR A 6 -3.76 -1.85 -3.73
N TRP A 7 -3.99 -2.59 -4.82
CA TRP A 7 -3.85 -2.05 -6.19
C TRP A 7 -5.04 -1.14 -6.49
N GLU A 8 -4.77 0.11 -6.88
CA GLU A 8 -5.81 1.07 -7.29
C GLU A 8 -6.35 0.73 -8.68
N ASP A 9 -5.54 0.08 -9.51
CA ASP A 9 -5.84 -0.27 -10.89
C ASP A 9 -5.73 -1.79 -11.16
N ASN A 10 -6.37 -2.24 -12.24
CA ASN A 10 -6.30 -3.65 -12.63
C ASN A 10 -4.95 -3.99 -13.29
N GLU A 11 -4.31 -2.98 -13.87
CA GLU A 11 -3.02 -3.06 -14.54
C GLU A 11 -1.84 -3.21 -13.55
N GLN A 12 -2.09 -3.07 -12.24
CA GLN A 12 -1.09 -3.16 -11.17
C GLN A 12 0.08 -2.19 -11.39
N THR A 13 -0.26 -0.95 -11.76
CA THR A 13 0.70 0.14 -11.94
C THR A 13 0.66 1.17 -10.82
N LEU A 14 -0.42 1.19 -10.04
CA LEU A 14 -0.60 2.12 -8.93
C LEU A 14 -0.95 1.38 -7.63
N LEU A 15 -0.02 1.40 -6.67
CA LEU A 15 -0.22 0.84 -5.33
C LEU A 15 -0.69 1.94 -4.37
N ARG A 16 -1.82 1.72 -3.71
CA ARG A 16 -2.45 2.70 -2.83
C ARG A 16 -2.35 2.30 -1.37
N TYR A 17 -1.99 3.25 -0.52
CA TYR A 17 -2.02 3.14 0.93
C TYR A 17 -3.02 4.12 1.54
N ASP A 18 -4.04 3.61 2.23
CA ASP A 18 -5.01 4.43 2.96
C ASP A 18 -4.73 4.37 4.46
N PHE A 19 -4.43 5.52 5.05
CA PHE A 19 -4.16 5.68 6.48
C PHE A 19 -5.44 6.12 7.20
N VAL A 20 -6.25 5.17 7.66
CA VAL A 20 -7.58 5.47 8.21
C VAL A 20 -7.62 5.38 9.73
N GLY A 21 -7.92 6.50 10.40
CA GLY A 21 -8.10 6.58 11.84
C GLY A 21 -6.79 6.46 12.63
N LYS A 22 -6.87 5.97 13.87
CA LYS A 22 -5.66 5.71 14.67
C LYS A 22 -4.99 4.43 14.22
N TRP A 23 -3.69 4.49 13.95
CA TRP A 23 -2.85 3.35 13.59
C TRP A 23 -1.58 3.36 14.44
N THR A 24 -0.95 2.20 14.53
CA THR A 24 0.31 1.99 15.25
C THR A 24 1.47 1.80 14.27
N TRP A 25 2.70 1.95 14.75
CA TRP A 25 3.89 1.61 13.96
C TRP A 25 3.85 0.18 13.40
N SER A 26 3.27 -0.76 14.14
CA SER A 26 3.09 -2.13 13.66
C SER A 26 2.16 -2.20 12.45
N ASP A 27 1.08 -1.42 12.43
CA ASP A 27 0.14 -1.39 11.29
C ASP A 27 0.84 -0.86 10.04
N LEU A 28 1.64 0.20 10.19
CA LEU A 28 2.45 0.75 9.10
C LEU A 28 3.45 -0.28 8.57
N TYR A 29 4.25 -0.90 9.44
CA TYR A 29 5.25 -1.87 8.98
C TYR A 29 4.63 -3.11 8.34
N ASN A 30 3.48 -3.55 8.84
CA ASN A 30 2.73 -4.65 8.22
C ASN A 30 2.23 -4.26 6.81
N ALA A 31 1.70 -3.06 6.64
CA ALA A 31 1.25 -2.57 5.33
C ALA A 31 2.41 -2.40 4.35
N LEU A 32 3.54 -1.82 4.78
CA LEU A 32 4.74 -1.69 3.95
C LEU A 32 5.30 -3.06 3.53
N ALA A 33 5.37 -4.01 4.46
CA ALA A 33 5.83 -5.37 4.15
C ALA A 33 4.89 -6.09 3.16
N LEU A 34 3.59 -5.81 3.22
CA LEU A 34 2.62 -6.33 2.25
C LEU A 34 2.79 -5.65 0.88
N GLY A 35 2.89 -4.32 0.83
CA GLY A 35 3.07 -3.60 -0.43
C GLY A 35 4.37 -3.97 -1.14
N LEU A 36 5.49 -4.11 -0.42
CA LEU A 36 6.74 -4.63 -0.98
C LEU A 36 6.56 -6.02 -1.61
N LYS A 37 5.80 -6.92 -0.97
CA LYS A 37 5.49 -8.24 -1.54
C LYS A 37 4.65 -8.12 -2.81
N MET A 38 3.72 -7.18 -2.88
CA MET A 38 2.90 -6.94 -4.07
C MET A 38 3.76 -6.41 -5.22
N GLU A 39 4.64 -5.45 -4.95
CA GLU A 39 5.59 -4.89 -5.94
C GLU A 39 6.56 -5.94 -6.46
N MET A 40 7.02 -6.88 -5.63
CA MET A 40 7.92 -7.97 -6.05
C MET A 40 7.27 -8.98 -7.02
N LEU A 41 5.94 -9.00 -7.14
CA LEU A 41 5.21 -9.92 -8.03
C LEU A 41 5.04 -9.35 -9.45
N VAL A 42 5.38 -8.08 -9.66
CA VAL A 42 5.23 -7.40 -10.95
C VAL A 42 6.58 -6.96 -11.49
N THR A 43 6.70 -6.85 -12.82
CA THR A 43 7.94 -6.46 -13.49
C THR A 43 7.89 -5.05 -14.07
N ASN A 44 6.70 -4.43 -14.09
CA ASN A 44 6.51 -3.05 -14.50
C ASN A 44 6.88 -2.06 -13.39
N ARG A 45 7.05 -0.80 -13.78
CA ARG A 45 7.11 0.30 -12.82
C ARG A 45 5.78 0.38 -12.07
N VAL A 46 5.88 0.57 -10.76
CA VAL A 46 4.76 0.84 -9.86
C VAL A 46 4.96 2.23 -9.27
N ASP A 47 3.93 3.06 -9.37
CA ASP A 47 3.85 4.31 -8.63
C ASP A 47 3.03 4.09 -7.34
N VAL A 48 3.28 4.91 -6.32
CA VAL A 48 2.63 4.78 -5.01
C VAL A 48 1.81 6.01 -4.68
N LEU A 49 0.55 5.80 -4.28
CA LEU A 49 -0.33 6.84 -3.74
C LEU A 49 -0.55 6.62 -2.25
N ILE A 50 -0.29 7.66 -1.46
CA ILE A 50 -0.46 7.64 -0.01
C ILE A 50 -1.57 8.62 0.36
N ASP A 51 -2.70 8.09 0.84
CA ASP A 51 -3.81 8.88 1.35
C ASP A 51 -3.74 8.94 2.88
N MET A 52 -3.51 10.14 3.42
CA MET A 52 -3.41 10.43 4.86
C MET A 52 -4.50 11.39 5.34
N ARG A 53 -5.58 11.55 4.57
CA ARG A 53 -6.68 12.47 4.89
C ARG A 53 -7.54 12.01 6.06
#